data_AF-A0A645B6G4-F1
#
_entry.id   AF-A0A645B6G4-F1
#
_cell.length_a   1.000
_cell.length_b   1.000
_cell.length_c   1.000
_cell.angle_alpha   90.00
_cell.angle_beta   90.00
_cell.angle_gamma   90.00
#
_symmetry.space_group_name_H-M   'P 1'
#
loop_
_entity.id
_entity.type
_entity.pdbx_description
1 polymer ?
#
loop_
_entity_poly.entity_id
_entity_poly.type
_entity_poly.pdbx_seq_one_letter_code
_entity_poly.pdbx_strand_id
1 'polypeptide(L)'
;MIAASFPFEEATEEDYQNLVTAFSKIIPFDPASQQRLSKKLSQIQDFASLQAELNEVMRKTYESREKVLGEAVMREIEKFVVLSTIDEKWMDHLDAMEDLREGIWLRGDKNTVLAEYRREAFVMFETLIQQIDTAIAERIFRVQPVMPQTQARQNIHLEKANASPSDLLHEVTKTAAVGPDTAAKAVKGNAHDLAAVLRQKAGQEQLFAQAQENRGQSNKEKETKVGRNDPCPCGSGLKYKKCGLINSAEHRARTGH
;
A
#
# COMPACT_ATOMS: atom_id res chain seq x y z
N MET A 1 -8.81 2.36 -25.56
CA MET A 1 -8.60 3.75 -26.00
C MET A 1 -7.70 3.87 -27.23
N ILE A 2 -6.55 3.20 -27.29
CA ILE A 2 -5.53 3.41 -28.35
C ILE A 2 -6.07 3.27 -29.79
N ALA A 3 -6.97 2.32 -30.07
CA ALA A 3 -7.49 2.11 -31.42
C ALA A 3 -8.66 3.05 -31.80
N ALA A 4 -9.35 3.69 -30.83
CA ALA A 4 -10.64 4.34 -31.07
C ALA A 4 -10.54 5.66 -31.86
N SER A 5 -9.33 6.20 -32.01
CA SER A 5 -9.04 7.41 -32.78
C SER A 5 -8.20 7.12 -34.03
N PHE A 6 -8.14 5.85 -34.47
CA PHE A 6 -7.29 5.44 -35.59
C PHE A 6 -7.93 5.86 -36.93
N PRO A 7 -7.26 6.68 -37.76
CA PRO A 7 -7.84 7.19 -39.00
C PRO A 7 -7.70 6.15 -40.12
N PHE A 8 -8.63 5.19 -40.20
CA PHE A 8 -8.56 4.11 -41.21
C PHE A 8 -8.57 4.58 -42.66
N GLU A 9 -9.23 5.70 -42.98
CA GLU A 9 -9.35 6.21 -44.34
C GLU A 9 -8.05 6.85 -44.88
N GLU A 10 -7.15 7.28 -44.00
CA GLU A 10 -5.86 7.91 -44.34
C GLU A 10 -4.67 7.24 -43.61
N ALA A 11 -4.85 6.03 -43.08
CA ALA A 11 -3.86 5.39 -42.23
C ALA A 11 -2.55 5.14 -42.99
N THR A 12 -1.50 5.82 -42.55
CA THR A 12 -0.14 5.63 -43.06
C THR A 12 0.55 4.44 -42.36
N GLU A 13 1.64 3.92 -42.93
CA GLU A 13 2.46 2.93 -42.23
C GLU A 13 2.97 3.45 -40.87
N GLU A 14 3.18 4.76 -40.76
CA GLU A 14 3.60 5.43 -39.52
C GLU A 14 2.52 5.37 -38.42
N ASP A 15 1.24 5.46 -38.78
CA ASP A 15 0.13 5.34 -37.82
C ASP A 15 0.07 3.95 -37.20
N TYR A 16 0.27 2.90 -38.00
CA TYR A 16 0.37 1.53 -37.48
C TYR A 16 1.59 1.33 -36.59
N GLN A 17 2.72 1.99 -36.89
CA GLN A 17 3.89 1.97 -36.00
C GLN A 17 3.62 2.70 -34.68
N ASN A 18 2.91 3.83 -34.72
CA ASN A 18 2.51 4.56 -33.52
C ASN A 18 1.53 3.75 -32.67
N LEU A 19 0.59 3.05 -33.31
CA LEU A 19 -0.32 2.11 -32.65
C LEU A 19 0.45 0.98 -31.95
N VAL A 20 1.39 0.34 -32.65
CA VAL A 20 2.22 -0.72 -32.07
C VAL A 20 3.12 -0.19 -30.95
N THR A 21 3.65 1.02 -31.09
CA THR A 21 4.46 1.68 -30.07
C THR A 21 3.63 2.01 -28.82
N ALA A 22 2.39 2.48 -29.00
CA ALA A 22 1.48 2.68 -27.89
C ALA A 22 1.08 1.34 -27.24
N PHE A 23 0.86 0.30 -28.04
CA PHE A 23 0.56 -1.05 -27.56
C PHE A 23 1.75 -1.68 -26.82
N SER A 24 2.99 -1.38 -27.22
CA SER A 24 4.20 -1.89 -26.57
C SER A 24 4.46 -1.27 -25.18
N LYS A 25 3.81 -0.15 -24.86
CA LYS A 25 3.78 0.40 -23.50
C LYS A 25 3.04 -0.55 -22.54
N ILE A 26 1.97 -1.18 -23.03
CA ILE A 26 1.17 -2.15 -22.27
C ILE A 26 1.90 -3.50 -22.23
N ILE A 27 2.25 -4.06 -23.38
CA ILE A 27 2.91 -5.36 -23.48
C ILE A 27 4.34 -5.18 -24.02
N PRO A 28 5.38 -5.55 -23.25
CA PRO A 28 6.75 -5.42 -23.70
C PRO A 28 7.06 -6.43 -24.82
N PHE A 29 7.08 -5.96 -26.06
CA PHE A 29 7.50 -6.74 -27.23
C PHE A 29 8.92 -6.40 -27.67
N ASP A 30 9.64 -7.39 -28.17
CA ASP A 30 10.90 -7.18 -28.87
C ASP A 30 10.68 -6.46 -30.22
N PRO A 31 11.70 -5.76 -30.76
CA PRO A 31 11.57 -5.00 -32.01
C PRO A 31 11.10 -5.83 -33.21
N ALA A 32 11.47 -7.11 -33.30
CA ALA A 32 11.05 -7.96 -34.41
C ALA A 32 9.56 -8.35 -34.28
N SER A 33 9.08 -8.59 -33.06
CA SER A 33 7.64 -8.78 -32.79
C SER A 33 6.82 -7.54 -33.11
N GLN A 34 7.34 -6.34 -32.83
CA GLN A 34 6.67 -5.07 -33.17
C GLN A 34 6.49 -4.92 -34.69
N GLN A 35 7.55 -5.18 -35.47
CA GLN A 35 7.46 -5.12 -36.95
C GLN A 35 6.51 -6.17 -37.54
N ARG A 36 6.49 -7.38 -36.96
CA ARG A 36 5.53 -8.41 -37.38
C ARG A 36 4.10 -8.00 -37.10
N LEU A 37 3.85 -7.42 -35.92
CA LEU A 37 2.54 -6.94 -35.53
C LEU A 37 2.10 -5.77 -36.43
N SER A 38 2.96 -4.79 -36.68
CA SER A 38 2.62 -3.65 -37.54
C SER A 38 2.21 -4.10 -38.94
N LYS A 39 2.95 -5.04 -39.54
CA LYS A 39 2.64 -5.61 -40.86
C LYS A 39 1.33 -6.42 -40.87
N LYS A 40 0.98 -7.05 -39.76
CA LYS A 40 -0.29 -7.77 -39.62
C LYS A 40 -1.45 -6.80 -39.46
N LEU A 41 -1.28 -5.74 -38.68
CA LEU A 41 -2.30 -4.72 -38.44
C LEU A 41 -2.56 -3.87 -39.69
N SER A 42 -1.55 -3.61 -40.52
CA SER A 42 -1.71 -2.85 -41.77
C SER A 42 -2.57 -3.56 -42.83
N GLN A 43 -2.89 -4.85 -42.64
CA GLN A 43 -3.78 -5.60 -43.52
C GLN A 43 -5.26 -5.46 -43.12
N ILE A 44 -5.53 -4.90 -41.93
CA ILE A 44 -6.87 -4.76 -41.37
C ILE A 44 -7.37 -3.34 -41.65
N GLN A 45 -8.54 -3.22 -42.26
CA GLN A 45 -9.12 -1.93 -42.65
C GLN A 45 -10.30 -1.50 -41.78
N ASP A 46 -10.72 -2.35 -40.83
CA ASP A 46 -11.86 -2.09 -39.98
C ASP A 46 -11.48 -2.04 -38.49
N PHE A 47 -12.10 -1.11 -37.77
CA PHE A 47 -11.86 -0.90 -36.34
C PHE A 47 -12.18 -2.13 -35.50
N ALA A 48 -13.28 -2.82 -35.81
CA ALA A 48 -13.75 -3.97 -35.04
C ALA A 48 -12.74 -5.14 -35.09
N SER A 49 -12.23 -5.47 -36.27
CA SER A 49 -11.24 -6.53 -36.45
C SER A 49 -9.88 -6.11 -35.91
N LEU A 50 -9.50 -4.83 -36.01
CA LEU A 50 -8.27 -4.33 -35.40
C LEU A 50 -8.30 -4.50 -33.88
N GLN A 51 -9.41 -4.12 -33.25
CA GLN A 51 -9.63 -4.30 -31.82
C GLN A 51 -9.65 -5.79 -31.44
N ALA A 52 -10.31 -6.64 -32.22
CA ALA A 52 -10.36 -8.08 -31.98
C ALA A 52 -8.96 -8.71 -32.05
N GLU A 53 -8.15 -8.35 -33.03
CA GLU A 53 -6.79 -8.86 -33.18
C GLU A 53 -5.89 -8.40 -32.02
N LEU A 54 -5.94 -7.13 -31.62
CA LEU A 54 -5.19 -6.64 -30.45
C LEU A 54 -5.62 -7.35 -29.16
N ASN A 55 -6.93 -7.54 -28.94
CA ASN A 55 -7.46 -8.28 -27.79
C ASN A 55 -6.99 -9.73 -27.78
N GLU A 56 -6.93 -10.38 -28.95
CA GLU A 56 -6.44 -11.74 -29.07
C GLU A 56 -4.95 -11.84 -28.76
N VAL A 57 -4.14 -10.87 -29.19
CA VAL A 57 -2.72 -10.77 -28.81
C VAL A 57 -2.57 -10.59 -27.30
N MET A 58 -3.38 -9.73 -26.67
CA MET A 58 -3.38 -9.54 -25.22
C MET A 58 -3.73 -10.84 -24.49
N ARG A 59 -4.81 -11.52 -24.90
CA ARG A 59 -5.25 -12.80 -24.32
C ARG A 59 -4.17 -13.87 -24.41
N LYS A 60 -3.59 -14.07 -25.60
CA LYS A 60 -2.52 -15.06 -25.80
C LYS A 60 -1.29 -14.76 -24.94
N THR A 61 -0.93 -13.50 -24.81
CA THR A 61 0.20 -13.07 -23.97
C THR A 61 -0.07 -13.38 -22.50
N TYR A 62 -1.30 -13.10 -22.04
CA TYR A 62 -1.74 -13.40 -20.69
C TYR A 62 -1.68 -14.91 -20.40
N GLU A 63 -2.27 -15.72 -21.26
CA GLU A 63 -2.29 -17.18 -21.13
C GLU A 63 -0.88 -17.78 -21.18
N SER A 64 0.00 -17.25 -22.03
CA SER A 64 1.40 -17.67 -22.06
C SER A 64 2.09 -17.36 -20.74
N ARG A 65 1.80 -16.22 -20.11
CA ARG A 65 2.38 -15.83 -18.83
C ARG A 65 1.85 -16.69 -17.69
N GLU A 66 0.55 -16.94 -17.66
CA GLU A 66 -0.10 -17.82 -16.68
C GLU A 66 0.46 -19.25 -16.76
N LYS A 67 0.74 -19.77 -17.95
CA LYS A 67 1.40 -21.09 -18.12
C LYS A 67 2.83 -21.13 -17.58
N VAL A 68 3.58 -20.03 -17.69
CA VAL A 68 4.98 -19.96 -17.23
C VAL A 68 5.06 -19.76 -15.72
N LEU A 69 4.18 -18.94 -15.14
CA LEU A 69 4.21 -18.60 -13.71
C LEU A 69 3.36 -19.54 -12.86
N GLY A 70 2.34 -20.17 -13.45
CA GLY A 70 1.30 -20.92 -12.76
C GLY A 70 0.14 -20.03 -12.28
N GLU A 71 -1.04 -20.64 -12.16
CA GLU A 71 -2.29 -19.94 -11.81
C GLU A 71 -2.20 -19.23 -10.45
N ALA A 72 -1.73 -19.92 -9.40
CA ALA A 72 -1.69 -19.37 -8.04
C ALA A 72 -0.86 -18.08 -7.94
N VAL A 73 0.35 -18.09 -8.53
CA VAL A 73 1.23 -16.92 -8.54
C VAL A 73 0.63 -15.81 -9.40
N MET A 74 -0.03 -16.14 -10.51
CA MET A 74 -0.68 -15.14 -11.35
C MET A 74 -1.82 -14.42 -10.62
N ARG A 75 -2.65 -15.15 -9.85
CA ARG A 75 -3.70 -14.55 -9.00
C ARG A 75 -3.14 -13.63 -7.92
N GLU A 76 -2.01 -13.99 -7.32
CA GLU A 76 -1.33 -13.12 -6.36
C GLU A 76 -0.79 -11.85 -7.02
N ILE A 77 -0.23 -11.96 -8.22
CA ILE A 77 0.24 -10.80 -9.00
C ILE A 77 -0.94 -9.89 -9.37
N GLU A 78 -2.04 -10.46 -9.88
CA GLU A 78 -3.28 -9.70 -10.19
C GLU A 78 -3.73 -8.89 -8.97
N LYS A 79 -3.87 -9.56 -7.82
CA LYS A 79 -4.29 -8.93 -6.57
C LYS A 79 -3.32 -7.84 -6.13
N PHE A 80 -2.02 -8.12 -6.18
CA PHE A 80 -0.99 -7.16 -5.80
C PHE A 80 -1.03 -5.92 -6.69
N VAL A 81 -1.05 -6.10 -8.01
CA VAL A 81 -1.06 -4.99 -8.98
C VAL A 81 -2.30 -4.13 -8.82
N VAL A 82 -3.49 -4.74 -8.69
CA VAL A 82 -4.74 -4.00 -8.53
C VAL A 82 -4.72 -3.19 -7.23
N LEU A 83 -4.42 -3.84 -6.09
CA LEU A 83 -4.44 -3.17 -4.79
C LEU A 83 -3.39 -2.07 -4.69
N SER A 84 -2.16 -2.33 -5.14
CA SER A 84 -1.09 -1.31 -5.07
C SER A 84 -1.41 -0.10 -5.96
N THR A 85 -2.03 -0.33 -7.12
CA THR A 85 -2.35 0.77 -8.05
C THR A 85 -3.53 1.60 -7.55
N ILE A 86 -4.56 0.96 -6.97
CA ILE A 86 -5.68 1.68 -6.36
C ILE A 86 -5.19 2.51 -5.18
N ASP A 87 -4.35 1.96 -4.30
CA ASP A 87 -3.83 2.66 -3.13
C ASP A 87 -3.01 3.91 -3.52
N GLU A 88 -2.07 3.74 -4.47
CA GLU A 88 -1.26 4.84 -5.02
C GLU A 88 -2.14 5.95 -5.62
N LYS A 89 -3.07 5.59 -6.51
CA LYS A 89 -3.91 6.57 -7.21
C LYS A 89 -4.97 7.21 -6.33
N TRP A 90 -5.45 6.48 -5.31
CA TRP A 90 -6.38 7.02 -4.34
C TRP A 90 -5.72 8.09 -3.46
N MET A 91 -4.49 7.86 -3.01
CA MET A 91 -3.74 8.88 -2.27
C MET A 91 -3.53 10.15 -3.10
N ASP A 92 -3.06 10.02 -4.35
CA ASP A 92 -2.92 11.14 -5.28
C ASP A 92 -4.24 11.93 -5.43
N HIS A 93 -5.38 11.22 -5.49
CA HIS A 93 -6.69 11.84 -5.62
C HIS A 93 -7.13 12.57 -4.35
N LEU A 94 -6.84 12.04 -3.16
CA LEU A 94 -7.17 12.70 -1.90
C LEU A 94 -6.44 14.04 -1.77
N ASP A 95 -5.16 14.08 -2.14
CA ASP A 95 -4.37 15.32 -2.15
C ASP A 95 -4.96 16.33 -3.14
N ALA A 96 -5.26 15.88 -4.37
CA ALA A 96 -5.87 16.74 -5.38
C ALA A 96 -7.27 17.27 -4.97
N MET A 97 -8.02 16.48 -4.18
CA MET A 97 -9.32 16.88 -3.63
C MET A 97 -9.20 17.92 -2.51
N GLU A 98 -8.10 17.90 -1.75
CA GLU A 98 -7.79 18.94 -0.77
C GLU A 98 -7.45 20.27 -1.46
N ASP A 99 -6.59 20.23 -2.49
CA ASP A 99 -6.27 21.40 -3.32
C ASP A 99 -7.52 22.00 -3.98
N LEU A 100 -8.40 21.13 -4.50
CA LEU A 100 -9.68 21.55 -5.09
C LEU A 100 -10.55 22.26 -4.06
N ARG A 101 -10.63 21.71 -2.84
CA ARG A 101 -11.43 22.28 -1.75
C ARG A 101 -10.95 23.68 -1.39
N GLU A 102 -9.65 23.88 -1.24
CA GLU A 102 -9.07 25.19 -0.96
C GLU A 102 -9.29 26.17 -2.12
N GLY A 103 -9.08 25.69 -3.36
CA GLY A 103 -9.23 26.50 -4.56
C GLY A 103 -10.66 27.02 -4.80
N ILE A 104 -11.69 26.22 -4.54
CA ILE A 104 -13.09 26.65 -4.73
C ILE A 104 -13.52 27.64 -3.65
N TRP A 105 -13.02 27.49 -2.42
CA TRP A 105 -13.27 28.47 -1.36
C TRP A 105 -12.71 29.87 -1.67
N LEU A 106 -11.63 29.94 -2.45
CA LEU A 106 -11.03 31.21 -2.90
C LEU A 106 -11.73 31.81 -4.13
N ARG A 107 -12.48 31.00 -4.90
CA ARG A 107 -13.04 31.39 -6.21
C ARG A 107 -14.56 31.55 -6.22
N GLY A 108 -15.29 30.83 -5.38
CA GLY A 108 -16.73 30.66 -5.51
C GLY A 108 -17.56 31.69 -4.75
N ASP A 109 -18.67 32.12 -5.37
CA ASP A 109 -19.75 32.76 -4.64
C ASP A 109 -20.43 31.72 -3.73
N LYS A 110 -20.81 32.12 -2.50
CA LYS A 110 -21.23 31.19 -1.43
C LYS A 110 -22.36 30.24 -1.84
N ASN A 111 -23.16 30.65 -2.82
CA ASN A 111 -24.34 29.93 -3.30
C ASN A 111 -24.02 28.83 -4.33
N THR A 112 -22.87 28.87 -5.02
CA THR A 112 -22.51 27.89 -6.07
C THR A 112 -21.33 26.99 -5.72
N VAL A 113 -20.54 27.33 -4.70
CA VAL A 113 -19.34 26.58 -4.22
C VAL A 113 -19.57 25.07 -4.12
N LEU A 114 -20.67 24.65 -3.48
CA LEU A 114 -20.96 23.22 -3.28
C LEU A 114 -21.28 22.48 -4.59
N ALA A 115 -21.96 23.15 -5.52
CA ALA A 115 -22.33 22.56 -6.80
C ALA A 115 -21.12 22.46 -7.74
N GLU A 116 -20.25 23.47 -7.75
CA GLU A 116 -18.99 23.47 -8.49
C GLU A 116 -18.04 22.41 -7.97
N TYR A 117 -17.83 22.34 -6.65
CA TYR A 117 -16.99 21.31 -6.02
C TYR A 117 -17.45 19.92 -6.41
N ARG A 118 -18.75 19.62 -6.29
CA ARG A 118 -19.28 18.30 -6.64
C ARG A 118 -19.04 17.96 -8.11
N ARG A 119 -19.21 18.93 -9.01
CA ARG A 119 -19.03 18.73 -10.45
C ARG A 119 -17.56 18.45 -10.79
N GLU A 120 -16.64 19.28 -10.31
CA GLU A 120 -15.20 19.14 -10.55
C GLU A 120 -14.65 17.87 -9.90
N ALA A 121 -15.03 17.60 -8.64
CA ALA A 121 -14.66 16.37 -7.93
C ALA A 121 -15.10 15.11 -8.69
N PHE A 122 -16.31 15.11 -9.27
CA PHE A 122 -16.80 13.97 -10.03
C PHE A 122 -15.98 13.75 -11.32
N VAL A 123 -15.65 14.81 -12.05
CA VAL A 123 -14.78 14.72 -13.24
C VAL A 123 -13.39 14.20 -12.87
N MET A 124 -12.84 14.66 -11.73
CA MET A 124 -11.57 14.15 -11.22
C MET A 124 -11.65 12.67 -10.84
N PHE A 125 -12.77 12.23 -10.27
CA PHE A 125 -13.01 10.82 -9.96
C PHE A 125 -13.12 9.95 -11.21
N GLU A 126 -13.86 10.39 -12.25
CA GLU A 126 -13.92 9.66 -13.52
C GLU A 126 -12.53 9.52 -14.16
N THR A 127 -11.74 10.60 -14.09
CA THR A 127 -10.34 10.60 -14.55
C THR A 127 -9.48 9.62 -13.75
N LEU A 128 -9.64 9.59 -12.42
CA LEU A 128 -8.96 8.65 -11.53
C LEU A 128 -9.23 7.19 -11.93
N ILE A 129 -10.50 6.82 -12.16
CA ILE A 129 -10.84 5.45 -12.55
C ILE A 129 -10.15 5.07 -13.86
N GLN A 130 -10.16 5.96 -14.85
CA GLN A 130 -9.46 5.72 -16.12
C GLN A 130 -7.94 5.56 -15.94
N GLN A 131 -7.33 6.35 -15.05
CA GLN A 131 -5.91 6.24 -14.71
C GLN A 131 -5.58 4.93 -14.01
N ILE A 132 -6.43 4.48 -13.07
CA ILE A 132 -6.28 3.18 -12.38
C ILE A 132 -6.32 2.05 -13.40
N ASP A 133 -7.34 2.02 -14.27
CA ASP A 133 -7.48 0.97 -15.30
C ASP A 133 -6.26 0.91 -16.23
N THR A 134 -5.78 2.08 -16.65
CA THR A 134 -4.60 2.20 -17.53
C THR A 134 -3.33 1.71 -16.82
N ALA A 135 -3.11 2.14 -15.58
CA ALA A 135 -1.95 1.76 -14.80
C ALA A 135 -1.94 0.24 -14.47
N ILE A 136 -3.09 -0.35 -14.17
CA ILE A 136 -3.22 -1.81 -13.98
C ILE A 136 -2.82 -2.55 -15.27
N ALA A 137 -3.35 -2.12 -16.42
CA ALA A 137 -3.05 -2.74 -17.71
C ALA A 137 -1.56 -2.66 -18.08
N GLU A 138 -0.89 -1.54 -17.78
CA GLU A 138 0.55 -1.39 -18.04
C GLU A 138 1.41 -2.19 -17.05
N ARG A 139 0.98 -2.33 -15.81
CA ARG A 139 1.78 -2.93 -14.73
C ARG A 139 1.69 -4.45 -14.72
N ILE A 140 0.54 -5.04 -15.06
CA ILE A 140 0.31 -6.49 -15.02
C ILE A 140 1.29 -7.28 -15.90
N PHE A 141 1.68 -6.73 -17.06
CA PHE A 141 2.63 -7.39 -17.97
C PHE A 141 4.11 -7.09 -17.64
N ARG A 142 4.40 -6.13 -16.75
CA ARG A 142 5.77 -5.73 -16.40
C ARG A 142 6.26 -6.34 -15.08
N VAL A 143 5.36 -6.65 -14.15
CA VAL A 143 5.71 -7.21 -12.84
C VAL A 143 6.27 -8.61 -12.98
N GLN A 144 7.54 -8.79 -12.61
CA GLN A 144 8.17 -10.11 -12.52
C GLN A 144 8.17 -10.55 -11.06
N PRO A 145 7.62 -11.74 -10.74
CA PRO A 145 7.74 -12.26 -9.38
C PRO A 145 9.21 -12.56 -9.10
N VAL A 146 9.72 -12.03 -7.98
CA VAL A 146 11.00 -12.46 -7.45
C VAL A 146 10.79 -13.87 -6.91
N MET A 147 11.11 -14.88 -7.73
CA MET A 147 11.08 -16.25 -7.27
C MET A 147 12.12 -16.37 -6.16
N PRO A 148 11.75 -16.80 -4.93
CA PRO A 148 12.74 -17.06 -3.91
C PRO A 148 13.62 -18.17 -4.44
N GLN A 149 14.83 -17.84 -4.88
CA GLN A 149 15.85 -18.85 -5.07
C GLN A 149 15.99 -19.52 -3.71
N THR A 150 15.78 -20.83 -3.68
CA THR A 150 16.09 -21.66 -2.51
C THR A 150 17.59 -21.50 -2.25
N GLN A 151 17.97 -20.46 -1.52
CA GLN A 151 19.30 -20.31 -0.99
C GLN A 151 19.43 -21.46 0.00
N ALA A 152 20.13 -22.51 -0.42
CA ALA A 152 20.54 -23.57 0.47
C ALA A 152 21.19 -22.86 1.67
N ARG A 153 20.53 -22.94 2.84
CA ARG A 153 21.12 -22.49 4.09
C ARG A 153 22.44 -23.23 4.20
N GLN A 154 23.55 -22.53 3.94
CA GLN A 154 24.86 -23.07 4.27
C GLN A 154 24.82 -23.22 5.78
N ASN A 155 24.71 -24.46 6.24
CA ASN A 155 24.85 -24.77 7.65
C ASN A 155 26.27 -24.35 8.01
N ILE A 156 26.44 -23.16 8.57
CA ILE A 156 27.70 -22.70 9.13
C ILE A 156 28.01 -23.69 10.26
N HIS A 157 28.87 -24.66 9.97
CA HIS A 157 29.44 -25.51 10.99
C HIS A 157 30.41 -24.64 11.77
N LEU A 158 29.97 -24.14 12.92
CA LEU A 158 30.85 -23.50 13.89
C LEU A 158 31.82 -24.57 14.40
N GLU A 159 32.98 -24.66 13.74
CA GLU A 159 34.10 -25.48 14.21
C GLU A 159 34.49 -24.92 15.58
N LYS A 160 34.32 -25.71 16.64
CA LYS A 160 34.77 -25.35 17.98
C LYS A 160 36.29 -25.20 17.95
N ALA A 161 36.76 -23.97 17.77
CA ALA A 161 38.15 -23.63 17.99
C ALA A 161 38.47 -23.91 19.48
N ASN A 162 39.38 -24.87 19.72
CA ASN A 162 40.00 -25.10 21.01
C ASN A 162 40.90 -23.89 21.34
N ALA A 163 40.32 -22.76 21.71
CA ALA A 163 41.06 -21.63 22.25
C ALA A 163 41.34 -21.88 23.74
N SER A 164 42.61 -22.08 24.09
CA SER A 164 43.04 -22.18 25.48
C SER A 164 42.87 -20.83 26.17
N PRO A 165 42.33 -20.76 27.41
CA PRO A 165 42.10 -19.51 28.15
C PRO A 165 43.34 -18.63 28.41
N SER A 166 44.53 -19.12 28.06
CA SER A 166 45.81 -18.45 28.35
C SER A 166 46.17 -17.35 27.33
N ASP A 167 45.62 -17.39 26.11
CA ASP A 167 45.95 -16.42 25.07
C ASP A 167 45.21 -15.08 25.25
N LEU A 168 44.05 -15.08 25.89
CA LEU A 168 43.24 -13.88 26.11
C LEU A 168 43.77 -12.96 27.24
N LEU A 169 44.66 -13.46 28.10
CA LEU A 169 45.24 -12.69 29.21
C LEU A 169 46.45 -11.84 28.80
N HIS A 170 47.12 -12.19 27.69
CA HIS A 170 48.27 -11.43 27.19
C HIS A 170 47.90 -10.16 26.43
N GLU A 171 46.68 -10.09 25.87
CA GLU A 171 46.22 -8.92 25.11
C GLU A 171 45.67 -7.80 26.01
N VAL A 172 45.09 -8.16 27.16
CA VAL A 172 44.50 -7.19 28.11
C VAL A 172 45.56 -6.48 28.95
N THR A 173 46.74 -7.10 29.15
CA THR A 173 47.82 -6.51 29.95
C THR A 173 48.70 -5.54 29.18
N LYS A 174 48.69 -5.60 27.84
CA LYS A 174 49.54 -4.76 26.98
C LYS A 174 48.96 -3.35 26.75
N THR A 175 47.69 -3.11 27.09
CA THR A 175 46.99 -1.83 26.85
C THR A 175 46.81 -0.96 28.10
N ALA A 176 47.30 -1.39 29.27
CA ALA A 176 47.03 -0.74 30.56
C ALA A 176 48.17 0.13 31.13
N ALA A 177 49.11 0.64 30.32
CA ALA A 177 50.24 1.42 30.84
C ALA A 177 50.58 2.68 30.03
N VAL A 178 49.70 3.69 30.04
CA VAL A 178 50.05 5.13 30.00
C VAL A 178 48.92 5.93 30.68
N GLY A 179 49.24 6.82 31.61
CA GLY A 179 48.36 7.92 32.09
C GLY A 179 49.18 9.20 32.24
N PRO A 180 48.66 10.30 32.82
CA PRO A 180 47.27 10.75 32.99
C PRO A 180 47.04 12.18 32.41
N ASP A 181 45.77 12.58 32.18
CA ASP A 181 45.23 13.93 32.48
C ASP A 181 43.90 14.16 31.75
N THR A 182 42.80 14.11 32.50
CA THR A 182 41.70 15.10 32.51
C THR A 182 40.55 14.56 33.35
N ALA A 183 40.13 15.38 34.31
CA ALA A 183 39.11 15.06 35.28
C ALA A 183 37.72 14.96 34.63
N ALA A 184 37.13 13.76 34.63
CA ALA A 184 35.70 13.55 34.49
C ALA A 184 35.18 12.91 35.79
N LYS A 185 34.25 13.60 36.46
CA LYS A 185 33.59 13.13 37.68
C LYS A 185 32.92 11.78 37.43
N ALA A 186 33.40 10.75 38.13
CA ALA A 186 32.78 9.44 38.20
C ALA A 186 31.46 9.52 38.98
N VAL A 187 30.33 9.34 38.30
CA VAL A 187 29.11 8.81 38.93
C VAL A 187 29.30 7.30 39.01
N LYS A 188 29.39 6.76 40.23
CA LYS A 188 29.44 5.31 40.47
C LYS A 188 28.07 4.70 40.10
N GLY A 189 27.93 4.28 38.85
CA GLY A 189 26.87 3.35 38.43
C GLY A 189 27.45 1.94 38.36
N ASN A 190 26.98 1.03 39.19
CA ASN A 190 27.34 -0.38 39.09
C ASN A 190 26.75 -0.96 37.80
N ALA A 191 27.47 -1.88 37.15
CA ALA A 191 27.02 -2.59 35.94
C ALA A 191 25.66 -3.32 36.11
N HIS A 192 25.24 -3.53 37.36
CA HIS A 192 23.94 -4.08 37.71
C HIS A 192 22.77 -3.12 37.40
N ASP A 193 22.97 -1.80 37.47
CA ASP A 193 21.93 -0.81 37.13
C ASP A 193 21.69 -0.72 35.62
N LEU A 194 22.75 -0.85 34.82
CA LEU A 194 22.62 -0.89 33.36
C LEU A 194 21.87 -2.14 32.89
N ALA A 195 22.14 -3.29 33.53
CA ALA A 195 21.40 -4.53 33.28
C ALA A 195 19.92 -4.45 33.71
N ALA A 196 19.59 -3.69 34.76
CA ALA A 196 18.21 -3.46 35.19
C ALA A 196 17.44 -2.58 34.20
N VAL A 197 18.05 -1.50 33.71
CA VAL A 197 17.46 -0.60 32.71
C VAL A 197 17.25 -1.30 31.36
N LEU A 198 18.19 -2.15 30.94
CA LEU A 198 18.05 -2.93 29.70
C LEU A 198 16.96 -4.01 29.81
N ARG A 199 16.77 -4.63 30.98
CA ARG A 199 15.62 -5.53 31.23
C ARG A 199 14.30 -4.78 31.25
N GLN A 200 14.27 -3.54 31.76
CA GLN A 200 13.07 -2.70 31.75
C GLN A 200 12.65 -2.31 30.32
N LYS A 201 13.63 -2.05 29.43
CA LYS A 201 13.39 -1.80 27.99
C LYS A 201 12.90 -3.05 27.25
N ALA A 202 13.52 -4.21 27.49
CA ALA A 202 13.09 -5.48 26.89
C ALA A 202 11.69 -5.92 27.35
N GLY A 203 11.32 -5.64 28.61
CA GLY A 203 9.97 -5.88 29.13
C GLY A 203 8.90 -4.99 28.47
N GLN A 204 9.25 -3.75 28.09
CA GLN A 204 8.34 -2.83 27.41
C GLN A 204 8.09 -3.24 25.94
N GLU A 205 9.09 -3.81 25.26
CA GLU A 205 8.96 -4.37 23.91
C GLU A 205 8.12 -5.66 23.89
N GLN A 206 8.21 -6.51 24.92
CA GLN A 206 7.33 -7.68 25.07
C GLN A 206 5.88 -7.31 25.43
N LEU A 207 5.66 -6.25 26.21
CA LEU A 207 4.32 -5.71 26.48
C LEU A 207 3.65 -5.12 25.22
N PHE A 208 4.42 -4.51 24.32
CA PHE A 208 3.92 -4.02 23.02
C PHE A 208 3.65 -5.17 22.03
N ALA A 209 4.49 -6.22 22.01
CA ALA A 209 4.29 -7.39 21.16
C ALA A 209 3.07 -8.23 21.59
N GLN A 210 2.86 -8.43 22.90
CA GLN A 210 1.67 -9.13 23.42
C GLN A 210 0.38 -8.32 23.29
N ALA A 211 0.46 -6.98 23.21
CA ALA A 211 -0.70 -6.11 22.94
C ALA A 211 -1.15 -6.16 21.47
N GLN A 212 -0.29 -6.59 20.54
CA GLN A 212 -0.63 -6.75 19.13
C GLN A 212 -1.20 -8.14 18.82
N GLU A 213 -0.69 -9.21 19.45
CA GLU A 213 -1.26 -10.56 19.29
C GLU A 213 -2.64 -10.75 19.96
N ASN A 214 -2.93 -10.01 21.04
CA ASN A 214 -4.25 -10.07 21.71
C ASN A 214 -5.34 -9.18 21.06
N ARG A 215 -5.06 -8.43 19.99
CA ARG A 215 -6.09 -7.70 19.21
C ARG A 215 -6.94 -8.62 18.32
N GLY A 216 -6.58 -9.90 18.18
CA GLY A 216 -7.33 -10.90 17.41
C GLY A 216 -8.39 -11.68 18.19
N GLN A 217 -8.50 -11.50 19.51
CA GLN A 217 -9.48 -12.18 20.37
C GLN A 217 -10.09 -11.23 21.40
N SER A 218 -10.65 -10.10 20.96
CA SER A 218 -11.62 -9.39 21.79
C SER A 218 -12.95 -10.13 21.71
N ASN A 219 -13.40 -10.68 22.83
CA ASN A 219 -14.79 -11.08 23.03
C ASN A 219 -15.71 -10.03 22.41
N LYS A 220 -16.50 -10.45 21.41
CA LYS A 220 -17.55 -9.65 20.82
C LYS A 220 -18.67 -9.56 21.86
N GLU A 221 -18.47 -8.73 22.88
CA GLU A 221 -19.59 -8.24 23.67
C GLU A 221 -20.56 -7.63 22.67
N LYS A 222 -21.74 -8.24 22.57
CA LYS A 222 -22.83 -7.70 21.78
C LYS A 222 -23.09 -6.30 22.30
N GLU A 223 -22.64 -5.28 21.60
CA GLU A 223 -23.23 -3.94 21.70
C GLU A 223 -24.72 -4.10 21.41
N THR A 224 -25.51 -4.25 22.46
CA THR A 224 -26.97 -4.16 22.37
C THR A 224 -27.28 -2.72 22.00
N LYS A 225 -27.55 -2.47 20.72
CA LYS A 225 -28.08 -1.20 20.25
C LYS A 225 -29.36 -0.87 21.03
N VAL A 226 -29.25 0.02 22.02
CA VAL A 226 -30.38 0.50 22.81
C VAL A 226 -31.29 1.30 21.86
N GLY A 227 -32.52 0.86 21.69
CA GLY A 227 -33.51 1.50 20.83
C GLY A 227 -33.98 2.83 21.40
N ARG A 228 -34.45 3.73 20.52
CA ARG A 228 -34.88 5.10 20.88
C ARG A 228 -35.92 5.17 22.02
N ASN A 229 -36.73 4.12 22.21
CA ASN A 229 -37.77 4.05 23.24
C ASN A 229 -37.44 3.12 24.41
N ASP A 230 -36.27 2.47 24.42
CA ASP A 230 -35.86 1.51 25.46
C ASP A 230 -35.49 2.23 26.76
N PRO A 231 -35.55 1.55 27.92
CA PRO A 231 -35.07 2.11 29.18
C PRO A 231 -33.61 2.52 29.05
N CYS A 232 -33.29 3.74 29.50
CA CYS A 232 -31.95 4.26 29.35
C CYS A 232 -30.97 3.54 30.29
N PRO A 233 -29.79 3.12 29.80
CA PRO A 233 -28.75 2.50 30.62
C PRO A 233 -28.16 3.45 31.68
N CYS A 234 -28.49 4.76 31.64
CA CYS A 234 -28.15 5.76 32.66
C CYS A 234 -28.81 5.46 34.04
N GLY A 235 -29.74 4.51 34.11
CA GLY A 235 -30.42 4.13 35.35
C GLY A 235 -31.41 5.19 35.86
N SER A 236 -31.84 6.12 35.00
CA SER A 236 -32.80 7.19 35.35
C SER A 236 -34.26 6.74 35.38
N GLY A 237 -34.56 5.53 34.91
CA GLY A 237 -35.94 5.06 34.75
C GLY A 237 -36.71 5.68 33.56
N LEU A 238 -36.06 6.57 32.77
CA LEU A 238 -36.66 7.18 31.57
C LEU A 238 -36.26 6.46 30.27
N LYS A 239 -37.04 6.65 29.21
CA LYS A 239 -36.73 6.15 27.85
C LYS A 239 -35.49 6.84 27.27
N TYR A 240 -34.69 6.15 26.46
CA TYR A 240 -33.41 6.63 25.91
C TYR A 240 -33.53 8.01 25.23
N LYS A 241 -34.54 8.23 24.39
CA LYS A 241 -34.78 9.54 23.75
C LYS A 241 -35.06 10.70 24.71
N LYS A 242 -35.44 10.43 25.96
CA LYS A 242 -35.70 11.41 27.00
C LYS A 242 -34.50 11.62 27.94
N CYS A 243 -33.65 10.60 28.15
CA CYS A 243 -32.39 10.73 28.92
C CYS A 243 -31.27 11.37 28.06
N GLY A 244 -31.16 11.02 26.76
CA GLY A 244 -30.02 11.37 25.89
C GLY A 244 -30.03 12.77 25.23
N LEU A 245 -30.96 13.65 25.59
CA LEU A 245 -30.85 15.08 25.27
C LEU A 245 -30.14 15.75 26.45
N ILE A 246 -29.02 16.44 26.18
CA ILE A 246 -28.08 17.11 27.10
C ILE A 246 -28.73 18.09 28.13
N ASN A 247 -30.06 18.23 28.14
CA ASN A 247 -30.82 19.15 29.00
C ASN A 247 -31.84 18.48 29.94
N SER A 248 -31.80 17.15 30.14
CA SER A 248 -32.64 16.54 31.18
C SER A 248 -32.07 16.83 32.59
N ALA A 249 -32.91 17.33 33.50
CA ALA A 249 -32.49 17.77 34.84
C ALA A 249 -31.81 16.66 35.65
N GLU A 250 -32.18 15.40 35.39
CA GLU A 250 -31.66 14.22 36.08
C GLU A 250 -30.24 13.83 35.63
N HIS A 251 -29.84 14.16 34.39
CA HIS A 251 -28.50 13.83 33.88
C HIS A 251 -27.45 14.83 34.38
N ARG A 252 -27.78 16.14 34.45
CA ARG A 252 -26.89 17.18 35.01
C ARG A 252 -26.55 16.94 36.49
N ALA A 253 -27.49 16.43 37.27
CA ALA A 253 -27.29 16.18 38.70
C ALA A 253 -26.30 15.04 38.99
N ARG A 254 -26.03 14.14 38.03
CA ARG A 254 -25.21 12.94 38.23
C ARG A 254 -23.84 12.98 37.56
N THR A 255 -23.66 13.78 36.50
CA THR A 255 -22.39 13.81 35.74
C THR A 255 -21.43 14.94 36.11
N GLY A 256 -21.75 15.81 37.07
CA GLY A 256 -20.76 16.72 37.68
C GLY A 256 -19.98 17.62 36.69
N HIS A 257 -20.64 18.06 35.62
CA HIS A 257 -20.16 19.09 34.70
C HIS A 257 -21.21 20.19 34.57
#